data_AF-A0A222P3G5-F1
#
_entry.id   AF-A0A222P3G5-F1
#
_cell.length_a   1.000
_cell.length_b   1.000
_cell.length_c   1.000
_cell.angle_alpha   90.00
_cell.angle_beta   90.00
_cell.angle_gamma   90.00
#
_symmetry.space_group_name_H-M   'P 1'
#
loop_
_entity.id
_entity.type
_entity.pdbx_description
1 polymer ?
#
loop_
_entity_poly.entity_id
_entity_poly.type
_entity_poly.pdbx_seq_one_letter_code
_entity_poly.pdbx_strand_id
1 'polypeptide(L)'
;MFMEISIKRKTDFPFKLINKIEKRIKNLTQECILKEGVVVQLNFQEDNIRGEDAIKGIDNKETLFLFETCLNSMLRHHNLELKHFLEFNTNSLQQLDSSMVKLLLGDPNVVELLSDNCFQQLLTFSEEVAEFAVQQKHLGERLNHLNTNQNQQTFPSSCAARAILLMMYHTGHISEQDCTPVKEFEIYKSIWTTPGGIADPAKLMSFLENHKLNVISIVLEDRAAETLKNVQEKDPTLVAPYGIFKNRSKKLQSIPTSEKYTFPANSTALVMVSSKDVSGGHLVFCRSNKDGEITMVDPSSGETSTHKNFHEFMKNNDNLGVHFQFS
;
A
#
# COMPACT_ATOMS: atom_id res chain seq x y z
N MET A 1 8.50 -14.34 -15.71
CA MET A 1 7.39 -15.23 -16.12
C MET A 1 6.89 -15.97 -14.90
N PHE A 2 5.59 -15.95 -14.61
CA PHE A 2 5.01 -16.61 -13.45
C PHE A 2 4.89 -18.12 -13.69
N MET A 3 5.42 -18.92 -12.78
CA MET A 3 5.28 -20.36 -12.77
C MET A 3 4.25 -20.73 -11.71
N GLU A 4 3.03 -21.04 -12.15
CA GLU A 4 1.98 -21.51 -11.25
C GLU A 4 2.20 -22.99 -10.93
N ILE A 5 2.28 -23.31 -9.64
CA ILE A 5 2.46 -24.67 -9.16
C ILE A 5 1.42 -24.98 -8.09
N SER A 6 0.44 -25.81 -8.46
CA SER A 6 -0.60 -26.22 -7.52
C SER A 6 -0.04 -27.19 -6.48
N ILE A 7 -0.20 -26.85 -5.19
CA ILE A 7 0.04 -27.73 -4.05
C ILE A 7 -1.31 -28.22 -3.57
N LYS A 8 -1.52 -29.55 -3.60
CA LYS A 8 -2.79 -30.14 -3.18
C LYS A 8 -2.75 -30.71 -1.76
N ARG A 9 -1.58 -31.12 -1.24
CA ARG A 9 -1.44 -31.86 0.04
C ARG A 9 -0.11 -31.60 0.74
N LYS A 10 -0.05 -31.80 2.06
CA LYS A 10 1.20 -31.75 2.87
C LYS A 10 2.33 -32.59 2.29
N THR A 11 2.03 -33.82 1.87
CA THR A 11 3.00 -34.75 1.26
C THR A 11 3.57 -34.28 -0.08
N ASP A 12 2.96 -33.26 -0.69
CA ASP A 12 3.49 -32.67 -1.90
C ASP A 12 4.63 -31.67 -1.62
N PHE A 13 4.82 -31.27 -0.37
CA PHE A 13 5.88 -30.38 0.07
C PHE A 13 6.95 -31.16 0.86
N PRO A 14 8.26 -30.92 0.67
CA PRO A 14 8.89 -30.03 -0.32
C PRO A 14 9.20 -30.74 -1.66
N PHE A 15 9.36 -32.06 -1.66
CA PHE A 15 9.99 -32.78 -2.78
C PHE A 15 9.14 -32.85 -4.06
N LYS A 16 7.82 -33.05 -3.97
CA LYS A 16 6.99 -33.04 -5.19
C LYS A 16 6.81 -31.64 -5.74
N LEU A 17 6.83 -30.61 -4.88
CA LEU A 17 6.86 -29.22 -5.31
C LEU A 17 8.15 -28.96 -6.09
N ILE A 18 9.32 -29.27 -5.53
CA ILE A 18 10.63 -29.20 -6.20
C ILE A 18 10.59 -29.90 -7.57
N ASN A 19 10.09 -31.14 -7.62
CA ASN A 19 9.99 -31.90 -8.87
C ASN A 19 9.06 -31.23 -9.90
N LYS A 20 7.95 -30.62 -9.46
CA LYS A 20 7.05 -29.85 -10.33
C LYS A 20 7.75 -28.59 -10.86
N ILE A 21 8.50 -27.88 -10.01
CA ILE A 21 9.28 -26.70 -10.40
C ILE A 21 10.33 -27.11 -11.45
N GLU A 22 11.13 -28.13 -11.15
CA GLU A 22 12.21 -28.60 -12.02
C GLU A 22 11.68 -29.03 -13.39
N LYS A 23 10.58 -29.80 -13.41
CA LYS A 23 9.94 -30.23 -14.66
C LYS A 23 9.49 -29.03 -15.50
N ARG A 24 8.95 -28.00 -14.86
CA ARG A 24 8.46 -26.81 -15.57
C ARG A 24 9.60 -25.90 -16.04
N ILE A 25 10.68 -25.75 -15.25
CA ILE A 25 11.90 -25.06 -15.69
C ILE A 25 12.50 -25.77 -16.92
N LYS A 26 12.65 -27.10 -16.88
CA LYS A 26 13.14 -27.89 -18.02
C LYS A 26 12.34 -27.63 -19.30
N ASN A 27 11.01 -27.65 -19.20
CA ASN A 27 10.14 -27.36 -20.34
C ASN A 27 10.35 -25.93 -20.88
N LEU A 28 10.47 -24.93 -20.02
CA LEU A 28 10.63 -23.52 -20.42
C LEU A 28 12.03 -23.21 -20.97
N THR A 29 13.07 -23.89 -20.48
CA THR A 29 14.43 -23.79 -21.05
C THR A 29 14.53 -24.39 -22.44
N GLN A 30 13.76 -25.44 -22.74
CA GLN A 30 13.69 -26.02 -24.10
C GLN A 30 13.01 -25.07 -25.10
N GLU A 31 12.15 -24.17 -24.62
CA GLU A 31 11.45 -23.18 -25.45
C GLU A 31 12.23 -21.84 -25.58
N CYS A 32 13.45 -21.72 -24.98
CA CYS A 32 14.28 -20.50 -24.98
C CYS A 32 13.60 -19.24 -24.39
N ILE A 33 12.67 -19.40 -23.45
CA ILE A 33 11.81 -18.30 -22.97
C ILE A 33 12.42 -17.56 -21.75
N LEU A 34 13.34 -18.18 -21.01
CA LEU A 34 13.83 -17.63 -19.74
C LEU A 34 15.04 -16.72 -19.94
N LYS A 35 14.85 -15.41 -19.74
CA LYS A 35 15.95 -14.44 -19.65
C LYS A 35 16.21 -13.96 -18.22
N GLU A 36 15.19 -13.78 -17.38
CA GLU A 36 15.36 -13.26 -16.01
C GLU A 36 14.24 -13.74 -15.06
N GLY A 37 14.59 -14.60 -14.09
CA GLY A 37 13.78 -14.94 -12.90
C GLY A 37 12.63 -15.95 -13.05
N VAL A 38 12.41 -16.75 -12.00
CA VAL A 38 11.26 -17.66 -11.82
C VAL A 38 10.47 -17.23 -10.58
N VAL A 39 9.17 -16.94 -10.73
CA VAL A 39 8.24 -16.72 -9.61
C VAL A 39 7.42 -17.98 -9.40
N VAL A 40 7.43 -18.52 -8.18
CA VAL A 40 6.69 -19.75 -7.82
C VAL A 40 5.39 -19.36 -7.13
N GLN A 41 4.26 -19.54 -7.81
CA GLN A 41 2.95 -19.27 -7.25
C GLN A 41 2.34 -20.55 -6.69
N LEU A 42 2.05 -20.56 -5.39
CA LEU A 42 1.44 -21.69 -4.71
C LEU A 42 -0.08 -21.58 -4.79
N ASN A 43 -0.70 -22.52 -5.49
CA ASN A 43 -2.15 -22.60 -5.59
C ASN A 43 -2.66 -23.78 -4.75
N PHE A 44 -3.39 -23.48 -3.67
CA PHE A 44 -4.02 -24.46 -2.80
C PHE A 44 -5.43 -24.73 -3.34
N GLN A 45 -5.58 -25.72 -4.22
CA GLN A 45 -6.89 -26.09 -4.78
C GLN A 45 -7.55 -27.27 -4.05
N GLU A 46 -8.88 -27.18 -3.98
CA GLU A 46 -9.86 -28.12 -3.44
C GLU A 46 -9.53 -29.59 -3.72
N ASP A 47 -9.21 -30.32 -2.67
CA ASP A 47 -9.57 -31.74 -2.54
C ASP A 47 -10.02 -31.95 -1.07
N ASN A 48 -11.10 -31.28 -0.64
CA ASN A 48 -11.77 -31.47 0.66
C ASN A 48 -10.90 -31.42 1.94
N ILE A 49 -9.65 -30.96 1.83
CA ILE A 49 -8.72 -30.77 2.94
C ILE A 49 -8.52 -29.25 3.03
N ARG A 50 -8.95 -28.66 4.15
CA ARG A 50 -8.65 -27.25 4.46
C ARG A 50 -7.15 -27.03 4.25
N GLY A 51 -6.73 -25.90 3.64
CA GLY A 51 -5.32 -25.58 3.32
C GLY A 51 -4.34 -25.65 4.52
N GLU A 52 -4.86 -25.90 5.71
CA GLU A 52 -4.19 -26.17 6.98
C GLU A 52 -3.06 -27.20 6.88
N ASP A 53 -3.24 -28.31 6.16
CA ASP A 53 -2.23 -29.36 6.07
C ASP A 53 -0.98 -28.92 5.28
N ALA A 54 -1.19 -28.13 4.22
CA ALA A 54 -0.11 -27.62 3.40
C ALA A 54 0.62 -26.45 4.11
N ILE A 55 -0.11 -25.61 4.83
CA ILE A 55 0.45 -24.51 5.64
C ILE A 55 1.25 -25.05 6.84
N LYS A 56 0.77 -26.09 7.53
CA LYS A 56 1.57 -26.80 8.55
C LYS A 56 2.84 -27.45 7.98
N GLY A 57 2.88 -27.72 6.67
CA GLY A 57 4.09 -28.15 5.97
C GLY A 57 5.09 -27.01 5.77
N ILE A 58 4.59 -25.79 5.52
CA ILE A 58 5.38 -24.57 5.36
C ILE A 58 5.96 -24.12 6.72
N ASP A 59 5.23 -24.23 7.82
CA ASP A 59 5.70 -23.89 9.19
C ASP A 59 6.78 -24.84 9.76
N ASN A 60 7.21 -25.86 9.01
CA ASN A 60 8.31 -26.71 9.44
C ASN A 60 9.64 -26.15 8.93
N LYS A 61 10.44 -25.59 9.84
CA LYS A 61 11.77 -25.03 9.57
C LYS A 61 12.70 -25.95 8.77
N GLU A 62 12.74 -27.25 9.06
CA GLU A 62 13.57 -28.21 8.31
C GLU A 62 13.08 -28.37 6.88
N THR A 63 11.76 -28.33 6.70
CA THR A 63 11.09 -28.50 5.41
C THR A 63 11.25 -27.26 4.53
N LEU A 64 11.19 -26.05 5.11
CA LEU A 64 11.54 -24.80 4.45
C LEU A 64 13.01 -24.76 4.04
N PHE A 65 13.91 -25.12 4.95
CA PHE A 65 15.34 -25.14 4.67
C PHE A 65 15.69 -26.11 3.54
N LEU A 66 15.09 -27.30 3.54
CA LEU A 66 15.23 -28.27 2.46
C LEU A 66 14.67 -27.72 1.15
N PHE A 67 13.49 -27.10 1.19
CA PHE A 67 12.86 -26.51 0.02
C PHE A 67 13.72 -25.39 -0.61
N GLU A 68 14.16 -24.45 0.21
CA GLU A 68 15.04 -23.34 -0.17
C GLU A 68 16.37 -23.86 -0.73
N THR A 69 17.03 -24.80 -0.03
CA THR A 69 18.31 -25.39 -0.44
C THR A 69 18.18 -26.09 -1.80
N CYS A 70 17.15 -26.91 -1.97
CA CYS A 70 16.92 -27.62 -3.23
C CYS A 70 16.58 -26.66 -4.38
N LEU A 71 15.75 -25.64 -4.14
CA LEU A 71 15.44 -24.69 -5.19
C LEU A 71 16.65 -23.84 -5.57
N ASN A 72 17.42 -23.35 -4.59
CA ASN A 72 18.64 -22.60 -4.86
C ASN A 72 19.64 -23.42 -5.68
N SER A 73 19.79 -24.72 -5.37
CA SER A 73 20.63 -25.62 -6.16
C SER A 73 20.12 -25.75 -7.60
N MET A 74 18.81 -25.88 -7.79
CA MET A 74 18.17 -26.01 -9.10
C MET A 74 18.32 -24.73 -9.93
N LEU A 75 18.07 -23.56 -9.35
CA LEU A 75 18.17 -22.28 -10.05
C LEU A 75 19.62 -21.97 -10.45
N ARG A 76 20.59 -22.24 -9.57
CA ARG A 76 22.02 -22.15 -9.91
C ARG A 76 22.39 -23.04 -11.09
N HIS A 77 21.87 -24.27 -11.13
CA HIS A 77 22.11 -25.18 -12.26
C HIS A 77 21.62 -24.61 -13.60
N HIS A 78 20.58 -23.77 -13.58
CA HIS A 78 20.00 -23.15 -14.76
C HIS A 78 20.46 -21.69 -15.00
N ASN A 79 21.46 -21.18 -14.25
CA ASN A 79 21.88 -19.78 -14.26
C ASN A 79 20.71 -18.78 -14.06
N LEU A 80 19.76 -19.15 -13.20
CA LEU A 80 18.62 -18.32 -12.85
C LEU A 80 18.83 -17.72 -11.45
N GLU A 81 18.42 -16.47 -11.27
CA GLU A 81 18.30 -15.85 -9.95
C GLU A 81 16.88 -16.05 -9.40
N LEU A 82 16.77 -16.40 -8.13
CA LEU A 82 15.50 -16.41 -7.41
C LEU A 82 15.10 -14.96 -7.14
N LYS A 83 13.98 -14.53 -7.72
CA LYS A 83 13.32 -13.27 -7.33
C LYS A 83 11.89 -13.61 -6.96
N HIS A 84 11.49 -13.32 -5.73
CA HIS A 84 10.11 -13.45 -5.22
C HIS A 84 9.61 -14.89 -5.20
N PHE A 85 9.80 -15.55 -4.06
CA PHE A 85 9.81 -17.01 -3.98
C PHE A 85 8.45 -17.63 -3.63
N LEU A 86 7.58 -16.92 -2.91
CA LEU A 86 6.29 -17.44 -2.53
C LEU A 86 5.19 -16.40 -2.79
N GLU A 87 4.33 -16.72 -3.76
CA GLU A 87 3.11 -15.97 -4.08
C GLU A 87 1.90 -16.84 -3.77
N PHE A 88 0.97 -16.35 -2.96
CA PHE A 88 -0.37 -16.93 -2.86
C PHE A 88 -1.25 -16.29 -3.95
N ASN A 89 -1.97 -17.09 -4.74
CA ASN A 89 -2.95 -16.49 -5.65
C ASN A 89 -4.10 -15.86 -4.84
N THR A 90 -4.71 -14.80 -5.38
CA THR A 90 -5.79 -14.05 -4.72
C THR A 90 -7.03 -14.90 -4.40
N ASN A 91 -7.34 -15.91 -5.21
CA ASN A 91 -8.43 -16.86 -4.95
C ASN A 91 -8.10 -17.82 -3.79
N SER A 92 -6.83 -18.22 -3.63
CA SER A 92 -6.37 -19.04 -2.51
C SER A 92 -6.37 -18.25 -1.22
N LEU A 93 -6.01 -16.95 -1.25
CA LEU A 93 -6.10 -16.07 -0.09
C LEU A 93 -7.53 -15.99 0.46
N GLN A 94 -8.55 -15.86 -0.41
CA GLN A 94 -9.96 -15.79 0.00
C GLN A 94 -10.45 -17.05 0.76
N GLN A 95 -9.73 -18.17 0.66
CA GLN A 95 -10.06 -19.43 1.32
C GLN A 95 -9.30 -19.63 2.64
N LEU A 96 -8.35 -18.75 2.96
CA LEU A 96 -7.62 -18.79 4.22
C LEU A 96 -8.46 -18.15 5.34
N ASP A 97 -8.31 -18.63 6.56
CA ASP A 97 -8.77 -17.91 7.74
C ASP A 97 -7.65 -17.05 8.34
N SER A 98 -8.03 -16.05 9.14
CA SER A 98 -7.07 -15.15 9.80
C SER A 98 -6.04 -15.89 10.67
N SER A 99 -6.41 -17.03 11.26
CA SER A 99 -5.50 -17.79 12.14
C SER A 99 -4.38 -18.45 11.35
N MET A 100 -4.69 -18.95 10.15
CA MET A 100 -3.73 -19.51 9.21
C MET A 100 -2.77 -18.44 8.68
N VAL A 101 -3.29 -17.26 8.33
CA VAL A 101 -2.43 -16.14 7.88
C VAL A 101 -1.50 -15.67 9.00
N LYS A 102 -1.99 -15.56 10.24
CA LYS A 102 -1.13 -15.23 11.39
C LYS A 102 -0.06 -16.28 11.64
N LEU A 103 -0.35 -17.56 11.44
CA LEU A 103 0.64 -18.62 11.59
C LEU A 103 1.76 -18.48 10.54
N LEU A 104 1.41 -18.21 9.28
CA LEU A 104 2.40 -17.93 8.21
C LEU A 104 3.25 -16.70 8.52
N LEU A 105 2.62 -15.60 8.92
CA LEU A 105 3.32 -14.37 9.28
C LEU A 105 4.09 -14.51 10.62
N GLY A 106 3.76 -15.50 11.44
CA GLY A 106 4.42 -15.74 12.72
C GLY A 106 5.82 -16.32 12.59
N ASP A 107 6.13 -17.03 11.49
CA ASP A 107 7.44 -17.61 11.23
C ASP A 107 8.31 -16.67 10.37
N PRO A 108 9.40 -16.09 10.91
CA PRO A 108 10.31 -15.25 10.15
C PRO A 108 10.88 -15.95 8.91
N ASN A 109 11.11 -17.27 8.96
CA ASN A 109 11.66 -17.99 7.82
C ASN A 109 10.66 -18.04 6.67
N VAL A 110 9.35 -18.10 6.95
CA VAL A 110 8.31 -18.05 5.91
C VAL A 110 8.23 -16.64 5.33
N VAL A 111 8.28 -15.62 6.20
CA VAL A 111 8.17 -14.20 5.82
C VAL A 111 9.27 -13.79 4.84
N GLU A 112 10.51 -14.22 5.06
CA GLU A 112 11.64 -13.92 4.16
C GLU A 112 11.48 -14.55 2.76
N LEU A 113 10.65 -15.57 2.63
CA LEU A 113 10.38 -16.25 1.34
C LEU A 113 9.21 -15.62 0.58
N LEU A 114 8.39 -14.79 1.23
CA LEU A 114 7.29 -14.09 0.58
C LEU A 114 7.82 -13.04 -0.40
N SER A 115 7.13 -12.89 -1.53
CA SER A 115 7.32 -11.69 -2.35
C SER A 115 6.83 -10.44 -1.60
N ASP A 116 7.33 -9.27 -1.98
CA ASP A 116 6.91 -8.00 -1.38
C ASP A 116 5.40 -7.78 -1.53
N ASN A 117 4.84 -8.06 -2.70
CA ASN A 117 3.41 -7.94 -2.96
C ASN A 117 2.59 -8.94 -2.13
N CYS A 118 3.02 -10.20 -2.08
CA CYS A 118 2.34 -11.23 -1.31
C CYS A 118 2.37 -10.93 0.20
N PHE A 119 3.53 -10.49 0.68
CA PHE A 119 3.71 -10.03 2.05
C PHE A 119 2.74 -8.89 2.38
N GLN A 120 2.70 -7.84 1.56
CA GLN A 120 1.77 -6.72 1.73
C GLN A 120 0.31 -7.18 1.74
N GLN A 121 -0.09 -8.06 0.82
CA GLN A 121 -1.44 -8.62 0.76
C GLN A 121 -1.81 -9.37 2.04
N LEU A 122 -0.90 -10.20 2.56
CA LEU A 122 -1.11 -10.94 3.80
C LEU A 122 -1.21 -10.01 5.01
N LEU A 123 -0.37 -8.97 5.11
CA LEU A 123 -0.46 -7.98 6.19
C LEU A 123 -1.84 -7.28 6.22
N THR A 124 -2.44 -7.08 5.05
CA THR A 124 -3.74 -6.42 4.90
C THR A 124 -4.92 -7.40 4.81
N PHE A 125 -4.72 -8.68 5.13
CA PHE A 125 -5.71 -9.72 4.88
C PHE A 125 -7.01 -9.53 5.69
N SER A 126 -6.89 -9.17 6.96
CA SER A 126 -8.01 -8.91 7.86
C SER A 126 -7.59 -7.96 8.98
N GLU A 127 -8.56 -7.38 9.71
CA GLU A 127 -8.26 -6.53 10.86
C GLU A 127 -7.45 -7.28 11.93
N GLU A 128 -7.82 -8.54 12.19
CA GLU A 128 -7.14 -9.41 13.15
C GLU A 128 -5.68 -9.69 12.75
N VAL A 129 -5.43 -9.89 11.45
CA VAL A 129 -4.07 -10.09 10.94
C VAL A 129 -3.26 -8.79 11.03
N ALA A 130 -3.86 -7.66 10.69
CA ALA A 130 -3.19 -6.37 10.77
C ALA A 130 -2.85 -5.99 12.22
N GLU A 131 -3.74 -6.30 13.17
CA GLU A 131 -3.48 -6.16 14.61
C GLU A 131 -2.36 -7.06 15.11
N PHE A 132 -2.32 -8.31 14.67
CA PHE A 132 -1.21 -9.20 14.95
C PHE A 132 0.10 -8.65 14.37
N ALA A 133 0.06 -8.17 13.12
CA ALA A 133 1.25 -7.78 12.39
C ALA A 133 1.98 -6.59 13.01
N VAL A 134 1.26 -5.56 13.46
CA VAL A 134 1.86 -4.39 14.13
C VAL A 134 2.54 -4.75 15.46
N GLN A 135 2.25 -5.91 16.05
CA GLN A 135 2.87 -6.37 17.29
C GLN A 135 4.13 -7.21 17.05
N GLN A 136 4.36 -7.69 15.82
CA GLN A 136 5.50 -8.55 15.51
C GLN A 136 6.70 -7.75 15.01
N LYS A 137 7.80 -7.83 15.75
CA LYS A 137 9.03 -7.10 15.43
C LYS A 137 9.61 -7.47 14.07
N HIS A 138 9.68 -8.77 13.74
CA HIS A 138 10.29 -9.24 12.48
C HIS A 138 9.49 -8.80 11.25
N LEU A 139 8.16 -8.71 11.36
CA LEU A 139 7.31 -8.19 10.28
C LEU A 139 7.56 -6.71 10.05
N GLY A 140 7.72 -5.94 11.13
CA GLY A 140 8.07 -4.52 11.02
C GLY A 140 9.47 -4.30 10.43
N GLU A 141 10.44 -5.11 10.85
CA GLU A 141 11.79 -5.12 10.27
C GLU A 141 11.72 -5.43 8.76
N ARG A 142 11.00 -6.47 8.34
CA ARG A 142 10.82 -6.80 6.91
C ARG A 142 10.12 -5.68 6.13
N LEU A 143 9.06 -5.10 6.69
CA LEU A 143 8.28 -4.03 6.07
C LEU A 143 9.12 -2.78 5.80
N ASN A 144 10.02 -2.42 6.72
CA ASN A 144 10.92 -1.28 6.56
C ASN A 144 11.95 -1.46 5.42
N HIS A 145 12.17 -2.69 4.94
CA HIS A 145 13.04 -2.96 3.79
C HIS A 145 12.32 -2.88 2.43
N LEU A 146 10.98 -2.86 2.40
CA LEU A 146 10.21 -2.90 1.14
C LEU A 146 10.35 -1.61 0.31
N ASN A 147 10.44 -0.47 0.99
CA ASN A 147 10.36 0.81 0.32
C ASN A 147 11.59 1.66 0.65
N THR A 148 12.41 1.88 -0.38
CA THR A 148 13.63 2.69 -0.29
C THR A 148 13.36 4.18 -0.51
N ASN A 149 12.21 4.54 -1.09
CA ASN A 149 11.80 5.92 -1.27
C ASN A 149 10.85 6.36 -0.14
N GLN A 150 11.34 7.22 0.75
CA GLN A 150 10.58 7.72 1.90
C GLN A 150 9.28 8.46 1.50
N ASN A 151 9.23 9.00 0.29
CA ASN A 151 8.07 9.70 -0.25
C ASN A 151 7.01 8.76 -0.84
N GLN A 152 7.41 7.57 -1.27
CA GLN A 152 6.51 6.62 -1.92
C GLN A 152 5.69 5.86 -0.87
N GLN A 153 4.46 5.49 -1.21
CA GLN A 153 3.61 4.65 -0.40
C GLN A 153 4.09 3.20 -0.48
N THR A 154 4.03 2.47 0.64
CA THR A 154 4.42 1.06 0.64
C THR A 154 3.30 0.19 0.07
N PHE A 155 2.04 0.46 0.42
CA PHE A 155 0.89 -0.32 -0.04
C PHE A 155 0.14 0.41 -1.16
N PRO A 156 -0.42 -0.30 -2.17
CA PRO A 156 -1.09 0.31 -3.32
C PRO A 156 -2.21 1.31 -3.02
N SER A 157 -2.89 1.16 -1.88
CA SER A 157 -4.03 2.02 -1.48
C SER A 157 -3.72 2.87 -0.24
N SER A 158 -2.45 3.06 0.10
CA SER A 158 -2.00 3.77 1.32
C SER A 158 -1.58 5.23 1.12
N CYS A 159 -1.92 5.86 -0.02
CA CYS A 159 -1.52 7.25 -0.33
C CYS A 159 -1.86 8.24 0.79
N ALA A 160 -3.07 8.13 1.36
CA ALA A 160 -3.49 8.96 2.46
C ALA A 160 -2.63 8.76 3.72
N ALA A 161 -2.28 7.52 4.05
CA ALA A 161 -1.45 7.21 5.21
C ALA A 161 -0.03 7.75 5.05
N ARG A 162 0.57 7.58 3.86
CA ARG A 162 1.88 8.13 3.53
C ARG A 162 1.89 9.65 3.53
N ALA A 163 0.89 10.30 2.95
CA ALA A 163 0.78 11.76 2.96
C ALA A 163 0.65 12.31 4.41
N ILE A 164 -0.17 11.67 5.25
CA ILE A 164 -0.29 12.00 6.67
C ILE A 164 1.06 11.81 7.39
N LEU A 165 1.78 10.72 7.12
CA LEU A 165 3.09 10.46 7.72
C LEU A 165 4.10 11.58 7.40
N LEU A 166 4.20 11.97 6.12
CA LEU A 166 5.06 13.06 5.68
C LEU A 166 4.69 14.38 6.35
N MET A 167 3.39 14.66 6.47
CA MET A 167 2.91 15.83 7.18
C MET A 167 3.26 15.80 8.67
N MET A 168 3.07 14.67 9.36
CA MET A 168 3.45 14.52 10.77
C MET A 168 4.95 14.76 10.97
N TYR A 169 5.79 14.26 10.05
CA TYR A 169 7.23 14.50 10.06
C TYR A 169 7.56 15.99 9.88
N HIS A 170 7.03 16.63 8.84
CA HIS A 170 7.33 18.03 8.54
C HIS A 170 6.75 19.04 9.53
N THR A 171 5.75 18.64 10.32
CA THR A 171 5.18 19.44 11.41
C THR A 171 5.78 19.10 12.78
N GLY A 172 6.79 18.21 12.83
CA GLY A 172 7.49 17.86 14.07
C GLY A 172 6.71 16.98 15.05
N HIS A 173 5.61 16.35 14.61
CA HIS A 173 4.85 15.40 15.42
C HIS A 173 5.56 14.06 15.56
N ILE A 174 6.43 13.72 14.60
CA ILE A 174 7.29 12.54 14.63
C ILE A 174 8.69 12.91 14.18
N SER A 175 9.67 12.08 14.52
CA SER A 175 11.05 12.25 14.09
C SER A 175 11.32 11.54 12.75
N GLU A 176 12.46 11.84 12.11
CA GLU A 176 12.85 11.21 10.83
C GLU A 176 12.93 9.68 10.94
N GLN A 177 13.48 9.17 12.04
CA GLN A 177 13.56 7.73 12.35
C GLN A 177 12.19 7.05 12.48
N ASP A 178 11.12 7.81 12.72
CA ASP A 178 9.74 7.29 12.81
C ASP A 178 9.03 7.31 11.44
N CYS A 179 9.62 7.96 10.42
CA CYS A 179 9.04 8.07 9.07
C CYS A 179 9.27 6.78 8.25
N THR A 180 8.70 5.68 8.73
CA THR A 180 8.96 4.32 8.25
C THR A 180 7.73 3.67 7.62
N PRO A 181 7.91 2.66 6.74
CA PRO A 181 6.82 1.79 6.29
C PRO A 181 5.96 1.18 7.40
N VAL A 182 6.54 0.86 8.56
CA VAL A 182 5.77 0.41 9.73
C VAL A 182 4.83 1.49 10.24
N LYS A 183 5.32 2.73 10.40
CA LYS A 183 4.48 3.84 10.85
C LYS A 183 3.38 4.16 9.82
N GLU A 184 3.69 4.09 8.53
CA GLU A 184 2.68 4.17 7.47
C GLU A 184 1.61 3.09 7.65
N PHE A 185 1.99 1.84 7.90
CA PHE A 185 1.03 0.74 8.08
C PHE A 185 0.13 0.93 9.30
N GLU A 186 0.68 1.43 10.41
CA GLU A 186 -0.10 1.79 11.61
C GLU A 186 -1.17 2.84 11.29
N ILE A 187 -0.79 3.90 10.55
CA ILE A 187 -1.73 4.94 10.10
C ILE A 187 -2.75 4.32 9.15
N TYR A 188 -2.29 3.54 8.17
CA TYR A 188 -3.13 2.96 7.12
C TYR A 188 -4.23 2.07 7.69
N LYS A 189 -3.87 1.18 8.63
CA LYS A 189 -4.81 0.33 9.38
C LYS A 189 -5.89 1.16 10.07
N SER A 190 -5.52 2.31 10.61
CA SER A 190 -6.46 3.16 11.37
C SER A 190 -7.46 3.93 10.50
N ILE A 191 -7.17 4.10 9.21
CA ILE A 191 -7.97 4.94 8.31
C ILE A 191 -8.63 4.19 7.16
N TRP A 192 -8.30 2.93 6.86
CA TRP A 192 -8.90 2.22 5.72
C TRP A 192 -10.41 1.97 5.89
N THR A 193 -11.11 1.78 4.77
CA THR A 193 -12.53 1.38 4.76
C THR A 193 -12.68 -0.09 5.14
N THR A 194 -11.87 -0.93 4.50
CA THR A 194 -11.70 -2.36 4.76
C THR A 194 -10.20 -2.66 4.80
N PRO A 195 -9.75 -3.77 5.41
CA PRO A 195 -8.35 -4.20 5.37
C PRO A 195 -7.76 -4.11 3.96
N GLY A 196 -6.67 -3.34 3.80
CA GLY A 196 -5.98 -3.13 2.52
C GLY A 196 -6.72 -2.28 1.48
N GLY A 197 -7.90 -1.76 1.81
CA GLY A 197 -8.69 -0.88 0.95
C GLY A 197 -8.34 0.61 1.10
N ILE A 198 -8.98 1.43 0.27
CA ILE A 198 -8.82 2.89 0.31
C ILE A 198 -9.20 3.50 1.66
N ALA A 199 -8.66 4.69 1.94
CA ALA A 199 -8.97 5.43 3.15
C ALA A 199 -10.46 5.82 3.25
N ASP A 200 -11.05 5.57 4.40
CA ASP A 200 -12.35 6.07 4.82
C ASP A 200 -12.21 7.55 5.22
N PRO A 201 -12.91 8.49 4.55
CA PRO A 201 -12.80 9.91 4.85
C PRO A 201 -13.17 10.28 6.29
N ALA A 202 -14.11 9.58 6.90
CA ALA A 202 -14.55 9.84 8.26
C ALA A 202 -13.51 9.36 9.28
N LYS A 203 -12.89 8.19 9.06
CA LYS A 203 -11.77 7.70 9.88
C LYS A 203 -10.53 8.57 9.70
N LEU A 204 -10.23 9.02 8.48
CA LEU A 204 -9.16 9.97 8.20
C LEU A 204 -9.33 11.26 9.02
N MET A 205 -10.52 11.89 8.97
CA MET A 205 -10.79 13.09 9.78
C MET A 205 -10.64 12.82 11.27
N SER A 206 -11.14 11.68 11.74
CA SER A 206 -11.03 11.28 13.16
C SER A 206 -9.57 11.08 13.56
N PHE A 207 -8.74 10.51 12.68
CA PHE A 207 -7.31 10.34 12.89
C PHE A 207 -6.61 11.70 13.05
N LEU A 208 -6.86 12.63 12.13
CA LEU A 208 -6.28 13.97 12.18
C LEU A 208 -6.65 14.70 13.48
N GLU A 209 -7.92 14.63 13.87
CA GLU A 209 -8.40 15.23 15.13
C GLU A 209 -7.77 14.61 16.37
N ASN A 210 -7.72 13.28 16.44
CA ASN A 210 -7.18 12.54 17.59
C ASN A 210 -5.68 12.80 17.78
N HIS A 211 -4.95 13.01 16.69
CA HIS A 211 -3.51 13.34 16.71
C HIS A 211 -3.25 14.84 16.85
N LYS A 212 -4.28 15.66 17.08
CA LYS A 212 -4.20 17.12 17.23
C LYS A 212 -3.52 17.82 16.04
N LEU A 213 -3.65 17.22 14.86
CA LEU A 213 -3.16 17.81 13.64
C LEU A 213 -4.15 18.93 13.29
N ASN A 214 -3.71 20.19 13.41
CA ASN A 214 -4.57 21.37 13.25
C ASN A 214 -4.99 21.55 11.78
N VAL A 215 -6.08 20.87 11.40
CA VAL A 215 -6.63 20.91 10.05
C VAL A 215 -7.43 22.20 9.80
N ILE A 216 -7.07 22.95 8.77
CA ILE A 216 -7.93 23.96 8.14
C ILE A 216 -8.38 23.39 6.80
N SER A 217 -9.66 23.14 6.64
CA SER A 217 -10.18 22.67 5.37
C SER A 217 -10.48 23.85 4.46
N ILE A 218 -9.94 23.82 3.26
CA ILE A 218 -10.13 24.84 2.24
C ILE A 218 -10.94 24.23 1.13
N VAL A 219 -12.03 24.90 0.78
CA VAL A 219 -12.88 24.54 -0.36
C VAL A 219 -12.73 25.57 -1.46
N LEU A 220 -12.34 25.13 -2.66
CA LEU A 220 -12.35 25.96 -3.85
C LEU A 220 -13.73 25.87 -4.51
N GLU A 221 -14.53 26.94 -4.44
CA GLU A 221 -15.94 26.91 -4.83
C GLU A 221 -16.15 26.67 -6.32
N ASP A 222 -15.31 27.26 -7.17
CA ASP A 222 -15.31 27.04 -8.62
C ASP A 222 -15.11 25.55 -8.98
N ARG A 223 -14.10 24.93 -8.38
CA ARG A 223 -13.76 23.51 -8.59
C ARG A 223 -14.75 22.57 -7.93
N ALA A 224 -15.24 22.92 -6.73
CA ALA A 224 -16.30 22.17 -6.07
C ALA A 224 -17.58 22.21 -6.90
N ALA A 225 -17.94 23.37 -7.47
CA ALA A 225 -19.08 23.49 -8.35
C ALA A 225 -18.92 22.67 -9.63
N GLU A 226 -17.74 22.66 -10.26
CA GLU A 226 -17.42 21.76 -11.39
C GLU A 226 -17.58 20.29 -11.00
N THR A 227 -17.01 19.89 -9.85
CA THR A 227 -17.10 18.52 -9.32
C THR A 227 -18.54 18.11 -8.96
N LEU A 228 -19.40 19.07 -8.61
CA LEU A 228 -20.76 18.82 -8.10
C LEU A 228 -21.87 19.06 -9.14
N LYS A 229 -21.60 19.69 -10.29
CA LYS A 229 -22.64 20.22 -11.21
C LYS A 229 -23.42 19.18 -12.03
N ASN A 230 -22.90 17.96 -12.27
CA ASN A 230 -23.60 16.95 -13.08
C ASN A 230 -24.02 15.74 -12.25
N VAL A 231 -25.22 15.79 -11.66
CA VAL A 231 -25.75 14.75 -10.75
C VAL A 231 -25.84 13.34 -11.37
N GLN A 232 -25.94 13.23 -12.69
CA GLN A 232 -26.07 11.96 -13.42
C GLN A 232 -24.72 11.32 -13.83
N GLU A 233 -23.62 12.06 -13.79
CA GLU A 233 -22.25 11.60 -14.12
C GLU A 233 -21.31 11.70 -12.89
N LYS A 234 -21.88 11.72 -11.68
CA LYS A 234 -21.10 11.83 -10.45
C LYS A 234 -20.20 10.62 -10.29
N ASP A 235 -18.92 10.85 -10.06
CA ASP A 235 -18.10 9.85 -9.39
C ASP A 235 -18.46 9.86 -7.89
N PRO A 236 -19.21 8.86 -7.39
CA PRO A 236 -19.62 8.80 -5.99
C PRO A 236 -18.42 8.74 -5.04
N THR A 237 -17.26 8.32 -5.55
CA THR A 237 -16.02 8.25 -4.78
C THR A 237 -15.40 9.62 -4.51
N LEU A 238 -15.87 10.70 -5.16
CA LEU A 238 -15.42 12.08 -4.92
C LEU A 238 -16.45 12.90 -4.13
N VAL A 239 -17.74 12.69 -4.39
CA VAL A 239 -18.83 13.48 -3.76
C VAL A 239 -18.98 13.16 -2.27
N ALA A 240 -18.87 11.89 -1.89
CA ALA A 240 -19.01 11.49 -0.48
C ALA A 240 -17.86 12.03 0.40
N PRO A 241 -16.56 11.89 0.02
CA PRO A 241 -15.47 12.51 0.76
C PRO A 241 -15.63 14.03 0.88
N TYR A 242 -15.98 14.72 -0.22
CA TYR A 242 -16.22 16.17 -0.19
C TYR A 242 -17.24 16.57 0.88
N GLY A 243 -18.39 15.89 0.92
CA GLY A 243 -19.43 16.14 1.93
C GLY A 243 -18.94 15.90 3.36
N ILE A 244 -18.22 14.81 3.59
CA ILE A 244 -17.66 14.48 4.92
C ILE A 244 -16.70 15.56 5.38
N PHE A 245 -15.76 15.96 4.53
CA PHE A 245 -14.76 16.95 4.88
C PHE A 245 -15.38 18.31 5.12
N LYS A 246 -16.27 18.76 4.23
CA LYS A 246 -16.98 20.03 4.43
C LYS A 246 -17.73 20.06 5.76
N ASN A 247 -18.42 18.97 6.13
CA ASN A 247 -19.28 18.94 7.31
C ASN A 247 -18.54 18.68 8.62
N ARG A 248 -17.43 17.95 8.61
CA ARG A 248 -16.65 17.62 9.83
C ARG A 248 -15.55 18.61 10.16
N SER A 249 -15.21 19.51 9.24
CA SER A 249 -14.12 20.46 9.46
C SER A 249 -14.50 21.54 10.45
N LYS A 250 -13.80 21.58 11.59
CA LYS A 250 -13.97 22.62 12.62
C LYS A 250 -13.62 24.02 12.11
N LYS A 251 -12.70 24.10 11.15
CA LYS A 251 -12.28 25.33 10.47
C LYS A 251 -12.39 25.10 8.98
N LEU A 252 -13.45 25.63 8.37
CA LEU A 252 -13.67 25.58 6.92
C LEU A 252 -13.48 26.99 6.34
N GLN A 253 -12.62 27.11 5.33
CA GLN A 253 -12.45 28.31 4.53
C GLN A 253 -12.98 28.03 3.12
N SER A 254 -13.96 28.81 2.68
CA SER A 254 -14.48 28.75 1.32
C SER A 254 -13.81 29.84 0.50
N ILE A 255 -13.19 29.47 -0.61
CA ILE A 255 -12.44 30.37 -1.48
C ILE A 255 -13.02 30.32 -2.88
N PRO A 256 -13.43 31.47 -3.46
CA PRO A 256 -14.11 31.47 -4.75
C PRO A 256 -13.31 30.85 -5.89
N THR A 257 -12.00 31.11 -5.92
CA THR A 257 -11.07 30.62 -6.96
C THR A 257 -9.67 30.40 -6.39
N SER A 258 -8.91 29.48 -7.00
CA SER A 258 -7.52 29.20 -6.58
C SER A 258 -6.59 30.43 -6.60
N GLU A 259 -6.84 31.40 -7.49
CA GLU A 259 -6.08 32.67 -7.57
C GLU A 259 -6.18 33.52 -6.31
N LYS A 260 -7.29 33.38 -5.56
CA LYS A 260 -7.55 34.15 -4.34
C LYS A 260 -7.00 33.48 -3.09
N TYR A 261 -6.47 32.26 -3.20
CA TYR A 261 -5.83 31.58 -2.08
C TYR A 261 -4.33 31.72 -2.14
N THR A 262 -3.76 32.25 -1.06
CA THR A 262 -2.32 32.21 -0.82
C THR A 262 -2.03 31.12 0.20
N PHE A 263 -1.30 30.09 -0.24
CA PHE A 263 -0.81 29.06 0.65
C PHE A 263 0.17 29.69 1.65
N PRO A 264 -0.10 29.65 2.96
CA PRO A 264 0.73 30.35 3.95
C PRO A 264 2.18 29.89 3.91
N ALA A 265 3.12 30.80 4.14
CA ALA A 265 4.56 30.49 4.08
C ALA A 265 4.96 29.46 5.14
N ASN A 266 5.86 28.54 4.79
CA ASN A 266 6.33 27.44 5.64
C ASN A 266 5.22 26.57 6.25
N SER A 267 4.13 26.38 5.51
CA SER A 267 3.03 25.52 5.96
C SER A 267 2.98 24.22 5.17
N THR A 268 2.23 23.25 5.68
CA THR A 268 2.01 21.97 5.01
C THR A 268 0.53 21.77 4.73
N ALA A 269 0.20 20.98 3.72
CA ALA A 269 -1.17 20.57 3.47
C ALA A 269 -1.25 19.13 2.96
N LEU A 270 -2.39 18.50 3.22
CA LEU A 270 -2.84 17.34 2.48
C LEU A 270 -3.83 17.84 1.43
N VAL A 271 -3.57 17.56 0.16
CA VAL A 271 -4.43 18.01 -0.93
C VAL A 271 -5.06 16.80 -1.60
N MET A 272 -6.38 16.82 -1.72
CA MET A 272 -7.08 15.84 -2.54
C MET A 272 -7.02 16.27 -4.00
N VAL A 273 -6.47 15.41 -4.85
CA VAL A 273 -6.43 15.57 -6.32
C VAL A 273 -7.18 14.41 -6.96
N SER A 274 -7.72 14.60 -8.16
CA SER A 274 -8.12 13.48 -9.00
C SER A 274 -7.01 13.20 -10.01
N SER A 275 -6.77 11.93 -10.30
CA SER A 275 -5.94 11.55 -11.43
C SER A 275 -6.85 11.00 -12.53
N LYS A 276 -6.52 11.26 -13.79
CA LYS A 276 -7.20 10.62 -14.93
C LYS A 276 -6.99 9.11 -14.93
N ASP A 277 -5.93 8.64 -14.27
CA ASP A 277 -5.51 7.24 -14.25
C ASP A 277 -5.97 6.48 -13.00
N VAL A 278 -6.55 7.17 -12.01
CA VAL A 278 -7.05 6.56 -10.76
C VAL A 278 -8.47 7.06 -10.50
N SER A 279 -9.45 6.16 -10.63
CA SER A 279 -10.83 6.47 -10.21
C SER A 279 -10.86 6.64 -8.68
N GLY A 280 -11.31 7.79 -8.20
CA GLY A 280 -11.29 8.16 -6.78
C GLY A 280 -10.33 9.31 -6.43
N GLY A 281 -10.49 9.82 -5.22
CA GLY A 281 -9.66 10.91 -4.70
C GLY A 281 -8.30 10.37 -4.29
N HIS A 282 -7.23 10.99 -4.81
CA HIS A 282 -5.85 10.73 -4.42
C HIS A 282 -5.38 11.83 -3.46
N LEU A 283 -4.65 11.46 -2.40
CA LEU A 283 -4.18 12.43 -1.41
C LEU A 283 -2.67 12.64 -1.59
N VAL A 284 -2.28 13.89 -1.86
CA VAL A 284 -0.88 14.30 -1.97
C VAL A 284 -0.46 15.17 -0.79
N PHE A 285 0.84 15.17 -0.50
CA PHE A 285 1.43 16.05 0.51
C PHE A 285 1.99 17.30 -0.17
N CYS A 286 1.68 18.48 0.36
CA CYS A 286 2.20 19.75 -0.11
C CYS A 286 2.91 20.49 1.02
N ARG A 287 3.99 21.21 0.69
CA ARG A 287 4.68 22.14 1.58
C ARG A 287 4.99 23.42 0.85
N SER A 288 4.79 24.56 1.51
CA SER A 288 5.28 25.85 1.02
C SER A 288 6.61 26.24 1.64
N ASN A 289 7.43 26.98 0.90
CA ASN A 289 8.61 27.64 1.43
C ASN A 289 8.30 29.10 1.86
N LYS A 290 9.35 29.86 2.21
CA LYS A 290 9.23 31.28 2.61
C LYS A 290 8.77 32.18 1.46
N ASP A 291 9.09 31.81 0.23
CA ASP A 291 8.80 32.57 -0.98
C ASP A 291 7.41 32.24 -1.56
N GLY A 292 6.69 31.30 -0.95
CA GLY A 292 5.35 30.88 -1.36
C GLY A 292 5.34 29.82 -2.46
N GLU A 293 6.50 29.30 -2.87
CA GLU A 293 6.59 28.16 -3.77
C GLU A 293 6.10 26.91 -3.06
N ILE A 294 5.43 26.03 -3.80
CA ILE A 294 4.82 24.82 -3.30
C ILE A 294 5.53 23.61 -3.86
N THR A 295 6.09 22.81 -2.97
CA THR A 295 6.57 21.47 -3.25
C THR A 295 5.44 20.48 -2.98
N MET A 296 5.03 19.74 -4.01
CA MET A 296 4.10 18.62 -3.91
C MET A 296 4.87 17.30 -4.00
N VAL A 297 4.51 16.36 -3.12
CA VAL A 297 4.98 14.98 -3.12
C VAL A 297 3.79 14.08 -3.41
N ASP A 298 3.89 13.29 -4.47
CA ASP A 298 2.89 12.29 -4.84
C ASP A 298 3.26 10.95 -4.20
N PRO A 299 2.50 10.43 -3.22
CA PRO A 299 2.82 9.17 -2.59
C PRO A 299 2.78 7.96 -3.52
N SER A 300 2.03 7.98 -4.62
CA SER A 300 1.91 6.82 -5.51
C SER A 300 3.23 6.51 -6.23
N SER A 301 3.90 7.55 -6.73
CA SER A 301 5.18 7.46 -7.44
C SER A 301 6.39 7.79 -6.55
N GLY A 302 6.17 8.51 -5.45
CA GLY A 302 7.22 9.12 -4.65
C GLY A 302 7.90 10.32 -5.32
N GLU A 303 7.36 10.79 -6.45
CA GLU A 303 7.89 11.93 -7.18
C GLU A 303 7.59 13.25 -6.46
N THR A 304 8.45 14.23 -6.70
CA THR A 304 8.33 15.57 -6.14
C THR A 304 8.30 16.60 -7.27
N SER A 305 7.33 17.51 -7.21
CA SER A 305 7.20 18.62 -8.16
C SER A 305 7.15 19.95 -7.41
N THR A 306 7.72 21.01 -7.99
CA THR A 306 7.70 22.36 -7.39
C THR A 306 6.98 23.32 -8.32
N HIS A 307 6.09 24.12 -7.74
CA HIS A 307 5.24 25.10 -8.42
C HIS A 307 5.46 26.46 -7.76
N LYS A 308 5.41 27.56 -8.52
CA LYS A 308 5.71 28.90 -7.97
C LYS A 308 4.68 29.35 -6.94
N ASN A 309 3.45 28.85 -7.05
CA ASN A 309 2.37 29.15 -6.12
C ASN A 309 1.24 28.11 -6.24
N PHE A 310 0.25 28.23 -5.35
CA PHE A 310 -0.91 27.36 -5.32
C PHE A 310 -1.74 27.36 -6.59
N HIS A 311 -1.88 28.52 -7.23
CA HIS A 311 -2.65 28.62 -8.46
C HIS A 311 -2.00 27.86 -9.62
N GLU A 312 -0.68 27.94 -9.77
CA GLU A 312 0.07 27.14 -10.75
C GLU A 312 -0.04 25.65 -10.46
N PHE A 313 0.11 25.25 -9.20
CA PHE A 313 -0.13 23.87 -8.77
C PHE A 313 -1.54 23.39 -9.17
N MET A 314 -2.57 24.18 -8.91
CA MET A 314 -3.96 23.85 -9.24
C MET A 314 -4.29 23.90 -10.75
N LYS A 315 -3.47 24.55 -11.58
CA LYS A 315 -3.61 24.52 -13.05
C LYS A 315 -3.14 23.20 -13.65
N ASN A 316 -2.13 22.59 -13.03
CA ASN A 316 -1.49 21.37 -13.51
C ASN A 316 -2.10 20.08 -12.95
N ASN A 317 -3.04 20.18 -12.00
CA ASN A 317 -3.69 19.05 -11.36
C ASN A 317 -5.22 19.13 -11.53
N ASP A 318 -5.81 18.16 -12.22
CA ASP A 318 -7.24 18.12 -12.48
C ASP A 318 -8.02 17.66 -11.22
N ASN A 319 -9.02 18.46 -10.83
CA ASN A 319 -10.16 18.19 -9.93
C ASN A 319 -9.95 17.57 -8.54
N LEU A 320 -9.82 18.41 -7.50
CA LEU A 320 -10.77 18.46 -6.37
C LEU A 320 -10.46 19.63 -5.44
N GLY A 321 -11.49 20.40 -5.10
CA GLY A 321 -11.40 21.58 -4.25
C GLY A 321 -11.55 21.28 -2.76
N VAL A 322 -10.83 20.29 -2.21
CA VAL A 322 -10.73 20.10 -0.75
C VAL A 322 -9.27 19.94 -0.37
N HIS A 323 -8.78 20.89 0.43
CA HIS A 323 -7.40 20.92 0.90
C HIS A 323 -7.41 20.99 2.42
N PHE A 324 -6.52 20.26 3.07
CA PHE A 324 -6.32 20.30 4.50
C PHE A 324 -5.02 21.00 4.78
N GLN A 325 -5.07 22.23 5.25
CA GLN A 325 -3.89 23.03 5.53
C GLN A 325 -3.56 22.99 7.02
N PHE A 326 -2.27 22.89 7.32
CA PHE A 326 -1.73 22.78 8.66
C PHE A 326 -0.68 23.86 8.88
N SER A 327 -0.80 24.55 10.01
CA SER A 327 0.15 25.55 10.52
C SER A 327 0.97 24.99 11.67
#